data_AF-A0A1Y4EK44-F1
#
_entry.id   AF-A0A1Y4EK44-F1
#
_cell.length_a   1.000
_cell.length_b   1.000
_cell.length_c   1.000
_cell.angle_alpha   90.00
_cell.angle_beta   90.00
_cell.angle_gamma   90.00
#
_symmetry.space_group_name_H-M   'P 1'
#
loop_
_entity.id
_entity.type
_entity.pdbx_description
1 polymer ?
#
loop_
_entity_poly.entity_id
_entity_poly.type
_entity_poly.pdbx_seq_one_letter_code
_entity_poly.pdbx_strand_id
1 'polypeptide(L)'
;MAKKAAALFCAALCAAALAACRAEPPAGGFAASSQPAPSSNGSEILEGDASEAENPPQEAERSEEDQMALAAGKAVFDWIYPLDSALNSDIALIAVDMTAFDLSEDGKEDLLQYIEEQSGYPAREATAEQLEDEGLLDEDGFQNGILLTMSLSMEGEDRAAFSASKYRSSLGAVGTNNGTLKRDGDTWTIDAEQMDVWIS
;
A
#
# COMPACT_ATOMS: atom_id res chain seq x y z
N MET A 1 48.26 29.83 18.82
CA MET A 1 47.77 30.27 17.49
C MET A 1 46.38 29.65 17.32
N ALA A 2 45.33 30.36 17.74
CA ALA A 2 44.33 31.03 16.88
C ALA A 2 43.54 30.04 15.98
N LYS A 3 42.39 29.53 16.46
CA LYS A 3 41.00 30.01 16.23
C LYS A 3 40.43 29.70 14.83
N LYS A 4 39.44 28.81 14.77
CA LYS A 4 38.26 28.84 13.87
C LYS A 4 37.09 28.21 14.64
N ALA A 5 36.27 28.98 15.37
CA ALA A 5 35.13 29.80 14.92
C ALA A 5 33.95 28.95 14.41
N ALA A 6 32.92 28.88 15.25
CA ALA A 6 31.60 28.31 15.01
C ALA A 6 30.61 29.37 14.48
N ALA A 7 29.38 28.91 14.20
CA ALA A 7 28.16 29.63 13.77
C ALA A 7 28.06 29.84 12.24
N LEU A 8 26.91 29.71 11.59
CA LEU A 8 25.57 30.17 11.98
C LEU A 8 24.45 29.28 11.41
N PHE A 9 23.39 29.16 12.22
CA PHE A 9 22.01 28.85 11.86
C PHE A 9 21.46 29.79 10.77
N CYS A 10 20.65 29.27 9.85
CA CYS A 10 19.60 30.04 9.18
C CYS A 10 18.39 29.14 8.90
N ALA A 11 17.42 29.21 9.81
CA ALA A 11 16.06 28.77 9.57
C ALA A 11 15.33 29.88 8.81
N ALA A 12 14.73 29.55 7.67
CA ALA A 12 13.79 30.42 6.98
C ALA A 12 12.39 29.83 7.12
N LEU A 13 11.64 30.34 8.10
CA LEU A 13 10.19 30.29 8.10
C LEU A 13 9.68 31.15 6.92
N CYS A 14 8.83 30.59 6.08
CA CYS A 14 7.97 31.38 5.19
C CYS A 14 6.51 30.99 5.48
N ALA A 15 5.82 31.87 6.19
CA ALA A 15 4.39 31.81 6.45
C ALA A 15 3.65 32.61 5.37
N ALA A 16 2.66 32.00 4.72
CA ALA A 16 1.65 32.65 3.89
C ALA A 16 0.41 31.74 3.88
N ALA A 17 -0.83 32.18 3.88
CA ALA A 17 -1.49 33.44 4.18
C ALA A 17 -2.97 33.04 4.37
N LEU A 18 -3.63 33.57 5.39
CA LEU A 18 -5.05 33.38 5.66
C LEU A 18 -5.87 34.10 4.58
N ALA A 19 -6.78 33.38 3.91
CA ALA A 19 -7.88 33.97 3.16
C ALA A 19 -9.19 33.49 3.76
N ALA A 20 -9.82 34.36 4.55
CA ALA A 20 -11.16 34.20 5.07
C ALA A 20 -12.17 34.66 4.01
N CYS A 21 -13.11 33.79 3.63
CA CYS A 21 -14.36 34.19 2.99
C CYS A 21 -15.53 33.73 3.85
N ARG A 22 -16.09 34.70 4.55
CA ARG A 22 -17.34 34.65 5.33
C ARG A 22 -18.49 34.84 4.35
N ALA A 23 -19.44 33.91 4.32
CA ALA A 23 -20.74 34.11 3.69
C ALA A 23 -21.83 33.79 4.72
N GLU A 24 -22.59 34.81 5.12
CA GLU A 24 -23.78 34.70 5.97
C GLU A 24 -25.04 34.50 5.10
N PRO A 25 -26.12 33.90 5.64
CA PRO A 25 -27.31 33.51 4.88
C PRO A 25 -28.40 34.59 4.92
N PRO A 26 -29.35 34.61 3.97
CA PRO A 26 -30.58 35.38 4.13
C PRO A 26 -31.69 34.56 4.79
N ALA A 27 -32.42 35.24 5.67
CA ALA A 27 -33.59 34.81 6.42
C ALA A 27 -34.92 35.22 5.73
N GLY A 28 -36.02 34.57 6.12
CA GLY A 28 -37.42 35.01 5.98
C GLY A 28 -38.29 34.02 5.18
N GLY A 29 -39.50 33.63 5.58
CA GLY A 29 -40.35 33.93 6.74
C GLY A 29 -41.82 33.51 6.48
N PHE A 30 -42.54 33.20 7.57
CA PHE A 30 -44.02 33.23 7.77
C PHE A 30 -44.93 32.20 7.03
N ALA A 31 -45.61 31.27 7.74
CA ALA A 31 -46.93 31.36 8.45
C ALA A 31 -48.14 31.14 7.50
N ALA A 32 -49.27 30.47 7.77
CA ALA A 32 -49.90 29.83 8.95
C ALA A 32 -51.12 28.97 8.52
N SER A 33 -51.58 28.10 9.44
CA SER A 33 -52.96 27.60 9.69
C SER A 33 -53.68 26.75 8.63
N SER A 34 -54.27 25.60 8.95
CA SER A 34 -55.39 25.47 9.91
C SER A 34 -55.67 24.01 10.31
N GLN A 35 -56.01 23.76 11.58
CA GLN A 35 -56.78 22.59 12.06
C GLN A 35 -58.27 22.99 12.25
N PRO A 36 -59.26 22.08 12.34
CA PRO A 36 -59.55 21.31 13.58
C PRO A 36 -60.01 19.83 13.39
N ALA A 37 -59.97 19.09 14.51
CA ALA A 37 -60.39 17.68 14.77
C ALA A 37 -61.93 17.57 15.06
N PRO A 38 -62.57 16.48 15.61
CA PRO A 38 -62.04 15.22 16.20
C PRO A 38 -62.90 13.92 16.05
N SER A 39 -62.49 12.85 16.79
CA SER A 39 -63.29 11.72 17.37
C SER A 39 -63.37 10.43 16.52
N SER A 40 -63.29 9.17 17.01
CA SER A 40 -62.88 8.50 18.26
C SER A 40 -62.88 6.97 17.99
N ASN A 41 -62.15 6.20 18.82
CA ASN A 41 -62.31 4.77 19.16
C ASN A 41 -61.59 3.66 18.35
N GLY A 42 -61.00 2.73 19.12
CA GLY A 42 -60.78 1.31 18.80
C GLY A 42 -59.35 1.00 18.37
N SER A 43 -58.47 0.53 19.25
CA SER A 43 -58.28 -0.89 19.64
C SER A 43 -57.46 -1.71 18.64
N GLU A 44 -56.52 -2.47 19.23
CA GLU A 44 -55.87 -3.68 18.72
C GLU A 44 -54.66 -3.55 17.76
N ILE A 45 -53.50 -3.67 18.42
CA ILE A 45 -52.32 -4.46 18.05
C ILE A 45 -52.67 -5.57 17.06
N LEU A 46 -51.90 -5.74 15.97
CA LEU A 46 -51.41 -7.03 15.47
C LEU A 46 -50.38 -6.79 14.33
N GLU A 47 -49.17 -7.25 14.64
CA GLU A 47 -48.00 -7.65 13.87
C GLU A 47 -48.01 -7.56 12.33
N GLY A 48 -46.91 -7.02 11.79
CA GLY A 48 -46.57 -7.10 10.38
C GLY A 48 -45.40 -6.20 10.01
N ASP A 49 -44.28 -6.26 10.75
CA ASP A 49 -43.05 -5.59 10.31
C ASP A 49 -42.32 -6.52 9.33
N ALA A 50 -42.61 -6.29 8.05
CA ALA A 50 -41.70 -6.66 6.98
C ALA A 50 -40.58 -5.61 6.95
N SER A 51 -39.51 -5.86 7.70
CA SER A 51 -38.21 -5.26 7.41
C SER A 51 -37.33 -6.30 6.75
N GLU A 52 -37.45 -6.35 5.43
CA GLU A 52 -36.38 -6.83 4.57
C GLU A 52 -35.20 -5.89 4.79
N ALA A 53 -34.33 -6.25 5.73
CA ALA A 53 -33.06 -5.58 5.91
C ALA A 53 -32.22 -5.93 4.67
N GLU A 54 -32.08 -4.95 3.78
CA GLU A 54 -31.09 -4.95 2.72
C GLU A 54 -29.73 -5.30 3.35
N ASN A 55 -29.27 -6.52 3.13
CA ASN A 55 -27.91 -6.91 3.45
C ASN A 55 -27.01 -6.07 2.54
N PRO A 56 -26.19 -5.14 3.06
CA PRO A 56 -25.20 -4.48 2.23
C PRO A 56 -24.27 -5.56 1.65
N PRO A 57 -23.65 -5.32 0.47
CA PRO A 57 -22.74 -6.30 -0.11
C PRO A 57 -21.66 -6.61 0.92
N GLN A 58 -21.59 -7.87 1.36
CA GLN A 58 -20.45 -8.37 2.09
C GLN A 58 -19.29 -8.37 1.11
N GLU A 59 -18.46 -7.32 1.16
CA GLU A 59 -17.08 -7.41 0.70
C GLU A 59 -16.50 -8.66 1.35
N ALA A 60 -15.89 -9.54 0.57
CA ALA A 60 -15.30 -10.75 1.10
C ALA A 60 -14.30 -10.36 2.19
N GLU A 61 -14.62 -10.64 3.45
CA GLU A 61 -13.79 -10.19 4.57
C GLU A 61 -12.46 -10.97 4.52
N ARG A 62 -11.45 -10.34 3.93
CA ARG A 62 -10.07 -10.83 3.91
C ARG A 62 -9.60 -11.00 5.35
N SER A 63 -8.88 -12.08 5.65
CA SER A 63 -8.34 -12.30 6.98
C SER A 63 -7.44 -11.13 7.41
N GLU A 64 -7.48 -10.77 8.69
CA GLU A 64 -6.62 -9.71 9.24
C GLU A 64 -5.13 -10.01 8.99
N GLU A 65 -4.77 -11.29 9.01
CA GLU A 65 -3.42 -11.78 8.69
C GLU A 65 -3.02 -11.47 7.24
N ASP A 66 -3.90 -11.72 6.27
CA ASP A 66 -3.64 -11.44 4.86
C ASP A 66 -3.58 -9.94 4.56
N GLN A 67 -4.43 -9.14 5.21
CA GLN A 67 -4.37 -7.67 5.13
C GLN A 67 -3.03 -7.14 5.68
N MET A 68 -2.59 -7.70 6.80
CA MET A 68 -1.33 -7.34 7.45
C MET A 68 -0.12 -7.75 6.60
N ALA A 69 -0.13 -8.96 6.04
CA ALA A 69 0.90 -9.45 5.14
C ALA A 69 0.98 -8.62 3.85
N LEU A 70 -0.16 -8.24 3.27
CA LEU A 70 -0.22 -7.33 2.12
C LEU A 70 0.42 -5.98 2.44
N ALA A 71 0.07 -5.38 3.59
CA ALA A 71 0.64 -4.10 4.00
C ALA A 71 2.16 -4.18 4.20
N ALA A 72 2.65 -5.27 4.81
CA ALA A 72 4.08 -5.53 4.94
C ALA A 72 4.76 -5.72 3.57
N GLY A 73 4.14 -6.46 2.64
CA GLY A 73 4.63 -6.64 1.28
C GLY A 73 4.78 -5.33 0.51
N LYS A 74 3.80 -4.42 0.63
CA LYS A 74 3.88 -3.07 0.06
C LYS A 74 5.07 -2.29 0.61
N ALA A 75 5.33 -2.36 1.92
CA ALA A 75 6.49 -1.73 2.53
C ALA A 75 7.83 -2.31 2.03
N VAL A 76 7.91 -3.63 1.79
CA VAL A 76 9.10 -4.24 1.17
C VAL A 76 9.29 -3.72 -0.26
N PHE A 77 8.22 -3.65 -1.05
CA PHE A 77 8.28 -3.11 -2.41
C PHE A 77 8.75 -1.65 -2.43
N ASP A 78 8.14 -0.80 -1.59
CA ASP A 78 8.48 0.63 -1.47
C ASP A 78 9.95 0.84 -1.09
N TRP A 79 10.56 -0.13 -0.40
CA TRP A 79 11.97 -0.13 -0.05
C TRP A 79 12.88 -0.64 -1.18
N ILE A 80 12.58 -1.79 -1.78
CA ILE A 80 13.47 -2.43 -2.77
C ILE A 80 13.40 -1.77 -4.16
N TYR A 81 12.23 -1.26 -4.55
CA TYR A 81 12.07 -0.66 -5.87
C TYR A 81 12.97 0.56 -6.11
N PRO A 82 13.06 1.57 -5.21
CA PRO A 82 13.94 2.72 -5.41
C PRO A 82 15.43 2.41 -5.20
N LEU A 83 15.78 1.29 -4.55
CA LEU A 83 17.17 0.89 -4.35
C LEU A 83 17.84 0.64 -5.71
N ASP A 84 18.93 1.35 -5.99
CA ASP A 84 19.57 1.36 -7.31
C ASP A 84 18.59 1.64 -8.47
N SER A 85 18.17 2.90 -8.55
CA SER A 85 17.25 3.38 -9.59
C SER A 85 17.74 3.17 -11.03
N ALA A 86 19.04 2.94 -11.26
CA ALA A 86 19.56 2.67 -12.61
C ALA A 86 18.96 1.37 -13.15
N LEU A 87 18.64 0.42 -12.28
CA LEU A 87 17.97 -0.83 -12.65
C LEU A 87 16.52 -0.60 -13.13
N ASN A 88 15.90 0.56 -12.90
CA ASN A 88 14.47 0.80 -13.20
C ASN A 88 14.20 1.43 -14.58
N SER A 89 15.22 1.82 -15.33
CA SER A 89 15.05 2.54 -16.61
C SER A 89 14.84 1.58 -17.79
N ASP A 90 14.16 1.95 -18.88
CA ASP A 90 14.05 1.11 -20.09
C ASP A 90 13.52 -0.32 -19.83
N ILE A 91 12.46 -0.43 -19.04
CA ILE A 91 11.75 -1.69 -18.78
C ILE A 91 10.34 -1.63 -19.38
N ALA A 92 9.75 -2.79 -19.61
CA ALA A 92 8.38 -2.94 -20.11
C ALA A 92 7.50 -3.78 -19.17
N LEU A 93 8.11 -4.51 -18.22
CA LEU A 93 7.42 -5.44 -17.34
C LEU A 93 8.19 -5.62 -16.02
N ILE A 94 7.45 -5.77 -14.93
CA ILE A 94 7.96 -6.25 -13.64
C ILE A 94 7.39 -7.65 -13.41
N ALA A 95 8.26 -8.66 -13.35
CA ALA A 95 7.88 -9.98 -12.84
C ALA A 95 8.12 -10.02 -11.34
N VAL A 96 7.18 -10.57 -10.59
CA VAL A 96 7.28 -10.70 -9.13
C VAL A 96 7.20 -12.18 -8.77
N ASP A 97 8.29 -12.72 -8.23
CA ASP A 97 8.31 -14.05 -7.63
C ASP A 97 7.89 -13.93 -6.17
N MET A 98 6.66 -14.37 -5.90
CA MET A 98 6.02 -14.41 -4.58
C MET A 98 5.88 -15.83 -4.05
N THR A 99 6.62 -16.80 -4.58
CA THR A 99 6.50 -18.22 -4.19
C THR A 99 6.81 -18.47 -2.71
N ALA A 100 7.65 -17.64 -2.11
CA ALA A 100 8.01 -17.68 -0.69
C ALA A 100 7.29 -16.60 0.14
N PHE A 101 6.19 -16.05 -0.40
CA PHE A 101 5.34 -15.07 0.27
C PHE A 101 4.01 -15.74 0.60
N ASP A 102 3.74 -15.94 1.89
CA ASP A 102 2.45 -16.42 2.38
C ASP A 102 1.40 -15.31 2.30
N LEU A 103 0.80 -15.17 1.12
CA LEU A 103 -0.24 -14.20 0.80
C LEU A 103 -1.31 -14.92 -0.03
N SER A 104 -2.58 -14.64 0.26
CA SER A 104 -3.70 -15.16 -0.51
C SER A 104 -3.62 -14.71 -1.97
N GLU A 105 -4.28 -15.44 -2.87
CA GLU A 105 -4.29 -15.08 -4.29
C GLU A 105 -4.85 -13.67 -4.52
N ASP A 106 -5.96 -13.32 -3.85
CA ASP A 106 -6.50 -11.96 -3.88
C ASP A 106 -5.50 -10.93 -3.33
N GLY A 107 -4.75 -11.28 -2.28
CA GLY A 107 -3.70 -10.43 -1.72
C GLY A 107 -2.53 -10.21 -2.68
N LYS A 108 -2.12 -11.26 -3.41
CA LYS A 108 -1.09 -11.17 -4.45
C LYS A 108 -1.53 -10.28 -5.60
N GLU A 109 -2.78 -10.42 -6.05
CA GLU A 109 -3.37 -9.55 -7.07
C GLU A 109 -3.35 -8.07 -6.63
N ASP A 110 -3.73 -7.79 -5.39
CA ASP A 110 -3.66 -6.44 -4.82
C ASP A 110 -2.22 -5.89 -4.71
N LEU A 111 -1.25 -6.75 -4.41
CA LEU A 111 0.15 -6.37 -4.37
C LEU A 111 0.67 -6.05 -5.78
N LEU A 112 0.34 -6.89 -6.77
CA LEU A 112 0.70 -6.63 -8.17
C LEU A 112 0.08 -5.32 -8.66
N GLN A 113 -1.21 -5.10 -8.41
CA GLN A 113 -1.90 -3.85 -8.74
C GLN A 113 -1.20 -2.63 -8.10
N TYR A 114 -0.81 -2.74 -6.82
CA TYR A 114 -0.05 -1.69 -6.15
C TYR A 114 1.31 -1.44 -6.82
N ILE A 115 2.03 -2.50 -7.20
CA ILE A 115 3.32 -2.40 -7.90
C ILE A 115 3.14 -1.69 -9.25
N GLU A 116 2.09 -1.99 -10.00
CA GLU A 116 1.79 -1.31 -11.27
C GLU A 116 1.57 0.18 -11.07
N GLU A 117 0.75 0.53 -10.08
CA GLU A 117 0.42 1.93 -9.76
C GLU A 117 1.65 2.73 -9.32
N GLN A 118 2.50 2.15 -8.47
CA GLN A 118 3.68 2.83 -7.94
C GLN A 118 4.83 2.90 -8.96
N SER A 119 5.01 1.88 -9.78
CA SER A 119 6.11 1.81 -10.76
C SER A 119 5.77 2.45 -12.11
N GLY A 120 4.50 2.46 -12.50
CA GLY A 120 4.03 2.86 -13.82
C GLY A 120 4.23 1.80 -14.91
N TYR A 121 4.58 0.56 -14.54
CA TYR A 121 4.79 -0.56 -15.47
C TYR A 121 3.86 -1.72 -15.14
N PRO A 122 3.43 -2.51 -16.14
CA PRO A 122 2.72 -3.75 -15.89
C PRO A 122 3.50 -4.67 -14.94
N ALA A 123 2.78 -5.40 -14.09
CA ALA A 123 3.32 -6.34 -13.13
C ALA A 123 2.57 -7.67 -13.22
N ARG A 124 3.30 -8.77 -13.06
CA ARG A 124 2.68 -10.10 -12.96
C ARG A 124 3.46 -11.00 -12.02
N GLU A 125 2.77 -12.01 -11.49
CA GLU A 125 3.46 -13.11 -10.82
C GLU A 125 4.19 -13.96 -11.86
N ALA A 126 5.50 -14.16 -11.66
CA ALA A 126 6.30 -15.12 -12.44
C ALA A 126 7.59 -15.47 -11.70
N THR A 127 7.97 -16.74 -11.72
CA THR A 127 9.29 -17.20 -11.28
C THR A 127 10.33 -17.06 -12.38
N ALA A 128 11.62 -17.14 -12.03
CA ALA A 128 12.69 -17.21 -13.01
C ALA A 128 12.49 -18.37 -14.01
N GLU A 129 12.15 -19.56 -13.52
CA GLU A 129 11.90 -20.75 -14.36
C GLU A 129 10.77 -20.52 -15.36
N GLN A 130 9.67 -19.88 -14.94
CA GLN A 130 8.56 -19.53 -15.86
C GLN A 130 9.00 -18.52 -16.92
N LEU A 131 9.83 -17.54 -16.56
CA LEU A 131 10.37 -16.58 -17.52
C LEU A 131 11.33 -17.25 -18.53
N GLU A 132 12.10 -18.26 -18.10
CA GLU A 132 12.96 -19.06 -18.99
C GLU A 132 12.13 -19.87 -19.98
N ASP A 133 11.10 -20.56 -19.50
CA ASP A 133 10.20 -21.37 -20.33
C ASP A 133 9.45 -20.52 -21.37
N GLU A 134 9.12 -19.28 -21.04
CA GLU A 134 8.51 -18.31 -21.95
C GLU A 134 9.51 -17.66 -22.92
N GLY A 135 10.81 -17.89 -22.74
CA GLY A 135 11.89 -17.29 -23.52
C GLY A 135 12.09 -15.80 -23.25
N LEU A 136 11.67 -15.33 -22.06
CA LEU A 136 11.85 -13.95 -21.60
C LEU A 136 13.12 -13.78 -20.75
N LEU A 137 13.55 -14.83 -20.06
CA LEU A 137 14.79 -14.91 -19.29
C LEU A 137 15.73 -15.90 -19.99
N ASP A 138 16.96 -15.48 -20.26
CA ASP A 138 18.02 -16.33 -20.81
C ASP A 138 19.37 -16.06 -20.12
N GLU A 139 20.47 -16.56 -20.68
CA GLU A 139 21.82 -16.35 -20.16
C GLU A 139 22.27 -14.87 -20.13
N ASP A 140 21.68 -14.03 -21.00
CA ASP A 140 21.90 -12.59 -21.04
C ASP A 140 20.97 -11.83 -20.06
N GLY A 141 19.94 -12.51 -19.56
CA GLY A 141 19.04 -12.08 -18.50
C GLY A 141 17.60 -11.86 -18.94
N PHE A 142 16.82 -11.15 -18.12
CA PHE A 142 15.44 -10.82 -18.41
C PHE A 142 15.35 -9.68 -19.42
N GLN A 143 14.85 -9.97 -20.61
CA GLN A 143 14.75 -9.00 -21.68
C GLN A 143 13.69 -7.95 -21.39
N ASN A 144 14.11 -6.68 -21.33
CA ASN A 144 13.26 -5.51 -21.07
C ASN A 144 12.40 -5.63 -19.80
N GLY A 145 12.89 -6.33 -18.77
CA GLY A 145 12.14 -6.55 -17.54
C GLY A 145 12.99 -6.48 -16.28
N ILE A 146 12.31 -6.52 -15.15
CA ILE A 146 12.90 -6.70 -13.82
C ILE A 146 12.25 -7.92 -13.19
N LEU A 147 13.06 -8.79 -12.61
CA LEU A 147 12.58 -9.83 -11.71
C LEU A 147 12.75 -9.35 -10.27
N LEU A 148 11.63 -9.12 -9.59
CA LEU A 148 11.58 -8.93 -8.15
C LEU A 148 11.33 -10.28 -7.50
N THR A 149 12.18 -10.70 -6.57
CA THR A 149 11.93 -11.88 -5.75
C THR A 149 11.68 -11.42 -4.33
N MET A 150 10.56 -11.84 -3.74
CA MET A 150 10.13 -11.41 -2.42
C MET A 150 9.76 -12.61 -1.56
N SER A 151 10.22 -12.63 -0.32
CA SER A 151 9.74 -13.52 0.72
C SER A 151 9.34 -12.71 1.94
N LEU A 152 8.29 -13.15 2.62
CA LEU A 152 7.82 -12.52 3.86
C LEU A 152 7.37 -13.61 4.82
N SER A 153 7.76 -13.47 6.08
CA SER A 153 7.31 -14.34 7.17
C SER A 153 6.94 -13.48 8.37
N MET A 154 5.68 -13.58 8.80
CA MET A 154 5.18 -12.87 9.96
C MET A 154 5.76 -13.48 11.25
N GLU A 155 6.37 -12.64 12.10
CA GLU A 155 6.94 -13.04 13.40
C GLU A 155 6.03 -12.54 14.56
N GLY A 156 4.72 -12.52 14.32
CA GLY A 156 3.71 -11.94 15.19
C GLY A 156 3.06 -10.69 14.58
N GLU A 157 2.39 -9.90 15.43
CA GLU A 157 1.59 -8.77 14.97
C GLU A 157 2.46 -7.56 14.57
N ASP A 158 3.59 -7.34 15.24
CA ASP A 158 4.37 -6.10 15.08
C ASP A 158 5.74 -6.29 14.42
N ARG A 159 6.01 -7.50 13.90
CA ARG A 159 7.31 -7.86 13.33
C ARG A 159 7.16 -8.86 12.19
N ALA A 160 7.98 -8.70 11.16
CA ALA A 160 8.10 -9.68 10.09
C ALA A 160 9.55 -9.77 9.60
N ALA A 161 9.96 -10.96 9.18
CA ALA A 161 11.23 -11.18 8.49
C ALA A 161 10.97 -11.21 6.98
N PHE A 162 11.90 -10.68 6.19
CA PHE A 162 11.78 -10.69 4.73
C PHE A 162 13.12 -10.89 4.03
N SER A 163 13.06 -11.39 2.81
CA SER A 163 14.13 -11.20 1.82
C SER A 163 13.54 -10.56 0.59
N ALA A 164 14.33 -9.72 -0.07
CA ALA A 164 13.91 -9.13 -1.33
C ALA A 164 15.13 -8.88 -2.21
N SER A 165 15.00 -9.18 -3.48
CA SER A 165 15.98 -8.83 -4.49
C SER A 165 15.33 -8.27 -5.73
N LYS A 166 16.08 -7.41 -6.41
CA LYS A 166 15.75 -6.85 -7.71
C LYS A 166 16.88 -7.22 -8.66
N TYR A 167 16.57 -8.07 -9.63
CA TYR A 167 17.50 -8.52 -10.66
C TYR A 167 17.13 -7.91 -12.01
N ARG A 168 18.14 -7.37 -12.68
CA ARG A 168 18.04 -6.91 -14.06
C ARG A 168 19.27 -7.30 -14.85
N SER A 169 19.25 -8.54 -15.35
CA SER A 169 20.11 -8.97 -16.46
C SER A 169 21.57 -8.59 -16.27
N SER A 170 22.24 -8.15 -17.33
CA SER A 170 23.61 -7.62 -17.31
C SER A 170 23.81 -6.31 -16.53
N LEU A 171 22.75 -5.64 -16.05
CA LEU A 171 22.89 -4.44 -15.22
C LEU A 171 23.12 -4.77 -13.74
N GLY A 172 22.85 -6.01 -13.33
CA GLY A 172 23.16 -6.51 -12.00
C GLY A 172 21.93 -6.71 -11.12
N ALA A 173 22.19 -6.82 -9.82
CA ALA A 173 21.15 -7.01 -8.82
C ALA A 173 21.44 -6.29 -7.51
N VAL A 174 20.37 -5.96 -6.79
CA VAL A 174 20.41 -5.40 -5.44
C VAL A 174 19.42 -6.14 -4.55
N GLY A 175 19.74 -6.32 -3.27
CA GLY A 175 18.80 -6.96 -2.36
C GLY A 175 19.31 -7.15 -0.94
N THR A 176 18.51 -7.87 -0.15
CA THR A 176 18.84 -8.34 1.19
C THR A 176 18.31 -9.76 1.38
N ASN A 177 19.01 -10.54 2.21
CA ASN A 177 18.59 -11.88 2.61
C ASN A 177 18.14 -11.95 4.08
N ASN A 178 18.23 -10.85 4.83
CA ASN A 178 18.01 -10.80 6.28
C ASN A 178 17.28 -9.51 6.71
N GLY A 179 16.28 -9.11 5.95
CA GLY A 179 15.46 -7.95 6.25
C GLY A 179 14.54 -8.18 7.45
N THR A 180 14.30 -7.12 8.23
CA THR A 180 13.30 -7.11 9.30
C THR A 180 12.39 -5.91 9.12
N LEU A 181 11.09 -6.12 9.30
CA LEU A 181 10.05 -5.10 9.38
C LEU A 181 9.58 -4.96 10.82
N LYS A 182 9.28 -3.73 11.22
CA LYS A 182 8.62 -3.37 12.48
C LYS A 182 7.32 -2.64 12.16
N ARG A 183 6.26 -2.95 12.91
CA ARG A 183 4.98 -2.25 12.81
C ARG A 183 4.84 -1.22 13.94
N ASP A 184 4.36 -0.03 13.62
CA ASP A 184 3.88 0.96 14.58
C ASP A 184 2.48 1.41 14.14
N GLY A 185 1.45 0.96 14.88
CA GLY A 185 0.06 1.10 14.45
C GLY A 185 -0.21 0.34 13.15
N ASP A 186 -0.63 1.05 12.11
CA ASP A 186 -0.92 0.50 10.78
C ASP A 186 0.26 0.61 9.80
N THR A 187 1.41 1.13 10.26
CA THR A 187 2.56 1.40 9.39
C THR A 187 3.68 0.38 9.59
N TRP A 188 4.10 -0.26 8.50
CA TRP A 188 5.26 -1.13 8.45
C TRP A 188 6.50 -0.35 8.01
N THR A 189 7.62 -0.51 8.72
CA THR A 189 8.90 0.14 8.40
C THR A 189 10.05 -0.84 8.48
N ILE A 190 11.02 -0.68 7.58
CA ILE A 190 12.24 -1.50 7.53
C ILE A 190 13.17 -1.14 8.70
N ASP A 191 13.59 -2.15 9.46
CA ASP A 191 14.60 -2.03 10.50
C ASP A 191 16.02 -2.05 9.90
N ALA A 192 16.42 -0.93 9.29
CA ALA A 192 17.66 -0.84 8.51
C ALA A 192 18.95 -1.04 9.34
N GLU A 193 18.90 -0.93 10.67
CA GLU A 193 20.08 -1.03 11.54
C GLU A 193 20.72 -2.43 11.54
N GLN A 194 19.96 -3.47 11.19
CA GLN A 194 20.38 -4.87 11.24
C GLN A 194 20.34 -5.58 9.88
N MET A 195 20.25 -4.81 8.79
CA MET A 195 20.03 -5.34 7.46
C MET A 195 21.28 -5.22 6.60
N ASP A 196 21.73 -6.34 6.02
CA ASP A 196 22.82 -6.36 5.06
C ASP A 196 22.24 -6.22 3.65
N VAL A 197 22.59 -5.13 2.98
CA VAL A 197 22.25 -4.89 1.58
C VAL A 197 23.45 -5.25 0.70
N TRP A 198 23.21 -6.03 -0.34
CA TRP A 198 24.22 -6.43 -1.32
C TRP A 198 23.90 -5.85 -2.70
N ILE A 199 24.95 -5.66 -3.50
CA ILE A 199 24.91 -5.29 -4.91
C ILE A 199 25.82 -6.27 -5.65
N SER A 200 25.35 -6.83 -6.76
CA SER A 200 26.08 -7.77 -7.61
C SER A 200 26.12 -7.33 -9.06
#